data_AF-A0A7Y5D4C2-F1
#
_entry.id   AF-A0A7Y5D4C2-F1
#
_cell.length_a   1.000
_cell.length_b   1.000
_cell.length_c   1.000
_cell.angle_alpha   90.00
_cell.angle_beta   90.00
_cell.angle_gamma   90.00
#
_symmetry.space_group_name_H-M   'P 1'
#
loop_
_entity.id
_entity.type
_entity.pdbx_description
1 polymer ?
#
loop_
_entity_poly.entity_id
_entity_poly.type
_entity_poly.pdbx_seq_one_letter_code
_entity_poly.pdbx_strand_id
1 'polypeptide(L)'
;MAALFTALLAAFLSGYFMRDLGSEQQSSLASAGEANAVSVADNSSKTQKSEAAKQNKIVQLVQASQTNAYKNTVPVFINQSVQTAEQQPVITVQIQSAEQLLVTIESLSAQQKAPAEIRDSKEFQQLLSLLATDPIARRDLLERFLKVSGTPLGDTLSLALAMSGGGQEIPEIKAAAVQLLRSGTAAQRLNALQLLGQTNGTEPGVRAMVLDILRHESNANPQLAMAAMATFSQKGVVSQGEYQEVMGTIVPLLHSEDPQVRQSSLQVLSQWAGRDQAALQTFTEATHDADPGVRSLAITTLGQGGFAYNSVRDTLLSALQNPDEAPIVKAATQQALEGFPLDEQALAIYQAHISNPMNQQTQVGFN
;
A
#
# COMPACT_ATOMS: atom_id res chain seq x y z
N MET A 1 15.25 1.90 -10.17
CA MET A 1 14.14 1.56 -11.09
C MET A 1 13.71 0.09 -11.07
N ALA A 2 14.28 -0.80 -10.22
CA ALA A 2 13.78 -2.19 -10.06
C ALA A 2 13.41 -2.59 -8.61
N ALA A 3 13.59 -1.70 -7.62
CA ALA A 3 13.45 -2.03 -6.20
C ALA A 3 12.09 -1.68 -5.56
N LEU A 4 11.16 -1.11 -6.35
CA LEU A 4 9.74 -1.00 -6.00
C LEU A 4 8.95 -2.22 -6.47
N PHE A 5 9.51 -3.04 -7.36
CA PHE A 5 8.89 -4.24 -7.90
C PHE A 5 9.08 -5.47 -6.99
N THR A 6 10.14 -5.53 -6.18
CA THR A 6 10.45 -6.71 -5.36
C THR A 6 9.59 -6.84 -4.09
N ALA A 7 9.00 -5.75 -3.59
CA ALA A 7 8.19 -5.79 -2.37
C ALA A 7 6.75 -6.27 -2.60
N LEU A 8 6.21 -6.16 -3.83
CA LEU A 8 4.87 -6.65 -4.15
C LEU A 8 4.82 -8.15 -4.47
N LEU A 9 5.95 -8.75 -4.88
CA LEU A 9 6.03 -10.19 -5.16
C LEU A 9 6.06 -11.03 -3.88
N ALA A 10 6.64 -10.51 -2.78
CA ALA A 10 6.74 -11.21 -1.50
C ALA A 10 5.41 -11.30 -0.72
N ALA A 11 4.41 -10.47 -1.05
CA ALA A 11 3.07 -10.54 -0.45
C ALA A 11 2.15 -11.56 -1.15
N PHE A 12 2.53 -12.06 -2.33
CA PHE A 12 1.70 -13.00 -3.10
C PHE A 12 1.90 -14.47 -2.71
N LEU A 13 3.04 -14.83 -2.08
CA LEU A 13 3.37 -16.23 -1.77
C LEU A 13 3.02 -16.70 -0.36
N SER A 14 2.64 -15.82 0.57
CA SER A 14 2.41 -16.18 1.99
C SER A 14 0.93 -16.21 2.44
N GLY A 15 -0.02 -15.81 1.59
CA GLY A 15 -1.40 -15.54 2.03
C GLY A 15 -2.48 -16.57 1.69
N TYR A 16 -2.24 -17.53 0.80
CA TYR A 16 -3.29 -18.46 0.32
C TYR A 16 -2.95 -19.93 0.56
N PHE A 17 -2.62 -20.26 1.81
CA PHE A 17 -2.69 -21.63 2.31
C PHE A 17 -3.35 -21.63 3.70
N MET A 18 -4.60 -21.18 3.78
CA MET A 18 -5.52 -21.70 4.78
C MET A 18 -6.82 -22.17 4.14
N ARG A 19 -6.95 -23.48 4.24
CA ARG A 19 -7.99 -24.38 3.77
C ARG A 19 -9.22 -24.21 4.67
N ASP A 20 -10.34 -23.76 4.10
CA ASP A 20 -11.63 -23.72 4.79
C ASP A 20 -12.33 -25.08 4.61
N LEU A 21 -12.54 -25.78 5.73
CA LEU A 21 -13.28 -27.03 5.83
C LEU A 21 -14.22 -26.89 7.04
N GLY A 22 -15.52 -26.89 6.79
CA GLY A 22 -16.58 -27.01 7.81
C GLY A 22 -17.64 -25.92 7.69
N SER A 23 -18.60 -26.08 6.77
CA SER A 23 -19.91 -26.73 6.99
C SER A 23 -20.96 -25.84 7.66
N GLU A 24 -21.92 -25.42 6.83
CA GLU A 24 -23.37 -25.41 7.04
C GLU A 24 -23.90 -25.51 8.50
N GLN A 25 -24.71 -24.52 8.91
CA GLN A 25 -26.12 -24.76 9.21
C GLN A 25 -26.93 -23.47 9.41
N GLN A 26 -27.92 -23.32 8.53
CA GLN A 26 -29.30 -22.90 8.78
C GLN A 26 -29.66 -21.44 9.14
N SER A 27 -30.30 -20.87 8.13
CA SER A 27 -31.37 -19.88 8.05
C SER A 27 -32.46 -19.85 9.15
N SER A 28 -33.02 -18.63 9.24
CA SER A 28 -34.43 -18.26 9.51
C SER A 28 -34.74 -17.75 10.91
N LEU A 29 -35.24 -16.51 10.99
CA LEU A 29 -36.64 -16.23 11.30
C LEU A 29 -36.99 -14.76 11.00
N ALA A 30 -38.21 -14.59 10.52
CA ALA A 30 -38.78 -13.38 9.94
C ALA A 30 -39.46 -12.46 10.98
N SER A 31 -39.88 -11.31 10.44
CA SER A 31 -40.61 -10.17 11.00
C SER A 31 -41.86 -10.42 11.87
N ALA A 32 -42.08 -9.53 12.83
CA ALA A 32 -43.34 -8.91 13.27
C ALA A 32 -42.95 -7.73 14.21
N GLY A 33 -43.58 -6.55 14.32
CA GLY A 33 -44.93 -6.09 14.01
C GLY A 33 -45.47 -5.31 15.22
N GLU A 34 -45.58 -3.98 15.09
CA GLU A 34 -46.51 -3.02 15.73
C GLU A 34 -46.47 -2.61 17.23
N ALA A 35 -46.33 -1.28 17.40
CA ALA A 35 -46.94 -0.29 18.30
C ALA A 35 -47.67 -0.67 19.61
N ASN A 36 -47.32 0.01 20.72
CA ASN A 36 -48.25 0.89 21.46
C ASN A 36 -47.57 1.78 22.53
N ALA A 37 -48.24 2.87 22.88
CA ALA A 37 -47.74 3.99 23.69
C ALA A 37 -48.24 4.01 25.16
N VAL A 38 -47.59 4.88 25.95
CA VAL A 38 -48.08 5.68 27.11
C VAL A 38 -47.61 5.32 28.55
N SER A 39 -47.17 6.40 29.23
CA SER A 39 -47.10 6.79 30.66
C SER A 39 -46.00 6.28 31.60
N VAL A 40 -45.03 7.18 31.83
CA VAL A 40 -44.65 7.82 33.12
C VAL A 40 -44.94 7.07 34.44
N ALA A 41 -43.87 6.63 35.11
CA ALA A 41 -43.74 6.67 36.57
C ALA A 41 -42.26 6.54 37.00
N ASP A 42 -41.72 7.64 37.51
CA ASP A 42 -40.87 7.79 38.69
C ASP A 42 -40.03 6.58 39.20
N ASN A 43 -38.70 6.66 39.07
CA ASN A 43 -37.79 6.11 40.08
C ASN A 43 -36.39 6.77 40.00
N SER A 44 -36.33 8.06 40.32
CA SER A 44 -35.10 8.73 40.71
C SER A 44 -34.75 8.36 42.15
N SER A 45 -33.90 7.34 42.38
CA SER A 45 -33.00 7.25 43.55
C SER A 45 -32.34 5.86 43.66
N LYS A 46 -31.28 5.59 42.90
CA LYS A 46 -30.24 4.61 43.34
C LYS A 46 -28.92 4.59 42.56
N THR A 47 -28.77 5.34 41.48
CA THR A 47 -27.52 5.31 40.67
C THR A 47 -26.52 6.43 40.97
N GLN A 48 -26.84 7.42 41.80
CA GLN A 48 -25.93 8.55 42.09
C GLN A 48 -24.92 8.33 43.24
N LYS A 49 -24.88 7.16 43.89
CA LYS A 49 -23.90 6.87 44.96
C LYS A 49 -22.63 6.13 44.52
N SER A 50 -22.51 5.76 43.25
CA SER A 50 -21.33 5.06 42.72
C SER A 50 -20.38 5.94 41.89
N GLU A 51 -20.80 7.14 41.47
CA GLU A 51 -19.95 8.06 40.68
C GLU A 51 -19.22 9.11 41.51
N ALA A 52 -19.80 9.55 42.63
CA ALA A 52 -19.16 10.51 43.55
C ALA A 52 -17.90 9.98 44.26
N ALA A 53 -17.70 8.65 44.32
CA ALA A 53 -16.52 8.04 44.93
C ALA A 53 -15.34 7.86 43.95
N LYS A 54 -15.55 7.95 42.62
CA LYS A 54 -14.48 7.83 41.62
C LYS A 54 -13.92 9.18 41.17
N GLN A 55 -14.69 10.26 41.27
CA GLN A 55 -14.23 11.62 40.90
C GLN A 55 -13.27 12.26 41.93
N ASN A 56 -13.29 11.84 43.19
CA ASN A 56 -12.38 12.38 44.21
C ASN A 56 -10.94 11.80 44.18
N LYS A 57 -10.65 10.83 43.29
CA LYS A 57 -9.29 10.27 43.16
C LYS A 57 -8.51 10.83 41.96
N ILE A 58 -9.15 11.55 41.05
CA ILE A 58 -8.51 12.15 39.87
C ILE A 58 -8.09 13.61 40.12
N VAL A 59 -8.73 14.32 41.06
CA VAL A 59 -8.41 15.73 41.36
C VAL A 59 -7.13 15.90 42.20
N GLN A 60 -6.61 14.85 42.86
CA GLN A 60 -5.34 14.92 43.61
C GLN A 60 -4.07 14.64 42.80
N LEU A 61 -4.17 14.20 41.54
CA LEU A 61 -3.00 13.88 40.70
C LEU A 61 -2.62 14.97 39.69
N VAL A 62 -3.33 16.12 39.69
CA VAL A 62 -3.08 17.22 38.73
C VAL A 62 -2.48 18.47 39.41
N GLN A 63 -2.23 18.47 40.73
CA GLN A 63 -1.68 19.63 41.45
C GLN A 63 -0.24 19.46 41.99
N ALA A 64 0.53 18.46 41.55
CA ALA A 64 1.91 18.25 42.04
C ALA A 64 3.02 18.31 40.96
N SER A 65 2.72 18.65 39.70
CA SER A 65 3.70 18.67 38.60
C SER A 65 4.04 20.08 38.07
N GLN A 66 3.90 21.12 38.89
CA GLN A 66 4.46 22.45 38.60
C GLN A 66 5.28 22.95 39.78
N THR A 67 6.54 22.53 39.83
CA THR A 67 7.72 23.31 40.28
C THR A 67 8.90 22.37 40.34
N ASN A 68 9.84 22.45 39.39
CA ASN A 68 11.23 22.80 39.74
C ASN A 68 12.11 22.86 38.49
N ALA A 69 12.68 24.05 38.35
CA ALA A 69 13.65 24.44 37.37
C ALA A 69 14.97 23.67 37.51
N TYR A 70 15.63 23.52 36.37
CA TYR A 70 17.04 23.20 36.18
C TYR A 70 17.96 23.62 37.33
N LYS A 71 18.59 22.63 37.98
CA LYS A 71 19.92 22.79 38.57
C LYS A 71 20.78 21.56 38.28
N ASN A 72 21.83 21.81 37.50
CA ASN A 72 23.05 21.02 37.42
C ASN A 72 23.56 20.66 38.82
N THR A 73 23.81 19.37 39.08
CA THR A 73 24.92 18.89 39.91
C THR A 73 25.08 17.38 39.75
N VAL A 74 26.27 16.98 39.30
CA VAL A 74 26.77 15.60 39.28
C VAL A 74 27.03 15.13 40.72
N PRO A 75 26.71 13.89 41.12
CA PRO A 75 27.33 13.27 42.27
C PRO A 75 28.50 12.38 41.85
N VAL A 76 29.70 12.77 42.30
CA VAL A 76 30.87 11.91 42.44
C VAL A 76 30.63 10.99 43.63
N PHE A 77 30.73 9.67 43.44
CA PHE A 77 30.90 8.72 44.54
C PHE A 77 32.19 7.91 44.33
N ILE A 78 33.06 7.98 45.32
CA ILE A 78 34.35 7.28 45.38
C ILE A 78 34.18 5.99 46.19
N ASN A 79 34.66 4.89 45.59
CA ASN A 79 35.13 3.59 46.10
C ASN A 79 34.17 2.63 46.84
N GLN A 80 34.08 1.40 46.30
CA GLN A 80 34.90 0.27 46.78
C GLN A 80 34.97 -0.90 45.75
N SER A 81 36.19 -1.39 45.55
CA SER A 81 36.68 -2.64 44.94
C SER A 81 35.97 -3.92 45.42
N VAL A 82 35.87 -5.08 44.74
CA VAL A 82 36.34 -5.70 43.48
C VAL A 82 35.51 -7.00 43.34
N GLN A 83 35.08 -7.38 42.14
CA GLN A 83 35.20 -8.75 41.59
C GLN A 83 34.51 -8.86 40.22
N THR A 84 35.34 -8.97 39.18
CA THR A 84 35.17 -9.70 37.91
C THR A 84 33.76 -10.19 37.57
N ALA A 85 33.05 -9.42 36.75
CA ALA A 85 32.07 -9.93 35.81
C ALA A 85 32.56 -9.60 34.39
N GLU A 86 32.70 -10.62 33.57
CA GLU A 86 33.16 -10.55 32.19
C GLU A 86 32.33 -9.51 31.42
N GLN A 87 33.03 -8.51 30.86
CA GLN A 87 32.44 -7.49 30.02
C GLN A 87 31.96 -8.14 28.73
N GLN A 88 30.67 -8.46 28.65
CA GLN A 88 30.00 -8.51 27.35
C GLN A 88 30.15 -7.12 26.71
N PRO A 89 30.55 -7.02 25.44
CA PRO A 89 30.70 -5.72 24.80
C PRO A 89 29.33 -5.05 24.77
N VAL A 90 29.18 -3.98 25.55
CA VAL A 90 28.10 -3.02 25.36
C VAL A 90 28.34 -2.43 23.98
N ILE A 91 27.60 -2.91 22.97
CA ILE A 91 27.55 -2.27 21.67
C ILE A 91 26.82 -0.95 21.91
N THR A 92 27.57 0.11 22.20
CA THR A 92 27.07 1.46 22.23
C THR A 92 26.74 1.82 20.77
N VAL A 93 25.49 1.62 20.36
CA VAL A 93 25.02 2.14 19.08
C VAL A 93 25.05 3.66 19.21
N GLN A 94 26.04 4.31 18.59
CA GLN A 94 26.08 5.76 18.52
C GLN A 94 24.91 6.20 17.63
N ILE A 95 23.84 6.69 18.27
CA ILE A 95 22.69 7.25 17.58
C ILE A 95 23.13 8.62 17.07
N GLN A 96 23.29 8.74 15.75
CA GLN A 96 23.53 10.04 15.11
C GLN A 96 22.34 10.96 15.35
N SER A 97 22.58 12.27 15.49
CA SER A 97 21.47 13.22 15.59
C SER A 97 20.65 13.24 14.30
N ALA A 98 19.38 13.65 14.38
CA ALA A 98 18.50 13.80 13.21
C ALA A 98 19.16 14.65 12.11
N GLU A 99 19.85 15.72 12.50
CA GLU A 99 20.55 16.62 11.60
C GLU A 99 21.73 15.94 10.88
N GLN A 100 22.52 15.12 11.59
CA GLN A 100 23.63 14.38 10.99
C GLN A 100 23.14 13.32 9.98
N LEU A 101 22.04 12.63 10.31
CA LEU A 101 21.39 11.70 9.40
C LEU A 101 20.91 12.42 8.13
N LEU A 102 20.28 13.58 8.30
CA LEU A 102 19.73 14.37 7.19
C LEU A 102 20.81 14.94 6.26
N VAL A 103 21.94 15.38 6.79
CA VAL A 103 23.10 15.82 5.99
C VAL A 103 23.62 14.66 5.14
N THR A 104 23.72 13.47 5.71
CA THR A 104 24.22 12.29 5.00
C THR A 104 23.23 11.87 3.91
N ILE A 105 21.93 11.79 4.22
CA ILE A 105 20.88 11.47 3.25
C ILE A 105 20.82 12.49 2.11
N GLU A 106 20.99 13.77 2.41
CA GLU A 106 21.09 14.82 1.39
C GLU A 106 22.31 14.62 0.50
N SER A 107 23.47 14.27 1.06
CA SER A 107 24.67 13.98 0.27
C SER A 107 24.50 12.78 -0.66
N LEU A 108 23.80 11.73 -0.21
CA LEU A 108 23.49 10.54 -1.02
C LEU A 108 22.50 10.89 -2.14
N SER A 109 21.49 11.71 -1.83
CA SER A 109 20.52 12.21 -2.81
C SER A 109 21.19 13.08 -3.87
N ALA A 110 22.13 13.95 -3.47
CA ALA A 110 22.88 14.81 -4.37
C ALA A 110 23.81 14.04 -5.31
N GLN A 111 24.32 12.87 -4.87
CA GLN A 111 25.10 11.94 -5.69
C GLN A 111 24.25 11.15 -6.70
N GLN A 112 22.94 11.40 -6.77
CA GLN A 112 22.00 10.68 -7.65
C GLN A 112 22.08 9.15 -7.48
N LYS A 113 22.36 8.71 -6.26
CA LYS A 113 22.32 7.28 -5.91
C LYS A 113 20.94 6.73 -6.20
N ALA A 114 20.88 5.44 -6.53
CA ALA A 114 19.61 4.79 -6.79
C ALA A 114 18.71 4.90 -5.53
N PRO A 115 17.40 5.17 -5.66
CA PRO A 115 16.51 5.29 -4.51
C PRO A 115 16.53 4.08 -3.57
N ALA A 116 16.75 2.89 -4.12
CA ALA A 116 16.92 1.65 -3.35
C ALA A 116 18.15 1.69 -2.44
N GLU A 117 19.28 2.16 -2.96
CA GLU A 117 20.53 2.28 -2.20
C GLU A 117 20.40 3.28 -1.06
N ILE A 118 19.69 4.39 -1.29
CA ILE A 118 19.40 5.37 -0.23
C ILE A 118 18.47 4.74 0.81
N ARG A 119 17.37 4.10 0.39
CA ARG A 119 16.42 3.43 1.29
C ARG A 119 17.08 2.35 2.14
N ASP A 120 17.97 1.57 1.55
CA ASP A 120 18.61 0.44 2.20
C ASP A 120 19.87 0.86 2.99
N SER A 121 20.24 2.15 2.96
CA SER A 121 21.34 2.73 3.75
C SER A 121 21.05 2.70 5.25
N LYS A 122 22.10 2.58 6.06
CA LYS A 122 22.00 2.58 7.53
C LYS A 122 21.40 3.88 8.04
N GLU A 123 21.76 5.00 7.42
CA GLU A 123 21.32 6.34 7.80
C GLU A 123 19.82 6.51 7.58
N PHE A 124 19.29 6.01 6.46
CA PHE A 124 17.86 6.04 6.22
C PHE A 124 17.09 5.15 7.21
N GLN A 125 17.60 3.96 7.54
CA GLN A 125 16.98 3.08 8.54
C GLN A 125 17.01 3.69 9.96
N GLN A 126 18.08 4.41 10.31
CA GLN A 126 18.17 5.15 11.56
C GLN A 126 17.18 6.32 11.59
N LEU A 127 17.01 7.04 10.47
CA LEU A 127 16.01 8.09 10.34
C LEU A 127 14.60 7.52 10.55
N LEU A 128 14.24 6.41 9.90
CA LEU A 128 12.94 5.77 10.09
C LEU A 128 12.67 5.39 11.56
N SER A 129 13.67 4.83 12.24
CA SER A 129 13.56 4.44 13.65
C SER A 129 13.31 5.65 14.56
N LEU A 130 13.96 6.78 14.28
CA LEU A 130 13.73 8.04 14.99
C LEU A 130 12.32 8.56 14.74
N LEU A 131 11.90 8.66 13.47
CA LEU A 131 10.60 9.21 13.11
C LEU A 131 9.43 8.39 13.68
N ALA A 132 9.58 7.07 13.79
CA ALA A 132 8.57 6.19 14.36
C ALA A 132 8.26 6.48 15.84
N THR A 133 9.23 7.02 16.58
CA THR A 133 9.13 7.21 18.04
C THR A 133 9.09 8.68 18.47
N ASP A 134 9.50 9.60 17.60
CA ASP A 134 9.62 11.02 17.90
C ASP A 134 8.70 11.89 17.01
N PRO A 135 7.55 12.35 17.53
CA PRO A 135 6.66 13.28 16.82
C PRO A 135 7.30 14.64 16.48
N ILE A 136 8.26 15.12 17.30
CA ILE A 136 8.96 16.39 17.05
C ILE A 136 9.88 16.22 15.84
N ALA A 137 10.66 15.14 15.80
CA ALA A 137 11.48 14.81 14.64
C ALA A 137 10.65 14.68 13.35
N ARG A 138 9.45 14.07 13.43
CA ARG A 138 8.51 14.01 12.30
C ARG A 138 8.06 15.40 11.83
N ARG A 139 7.67 16.27 12.76
CA ARG A 139 7.26 17.64 12.43
C ARG A 139 8.40 18.42 11.77
N ASP A 140 9.59 18.36 12.36
CA ASP A 140 10.75 19.10 11.85
C ASP A 140 11.16 18.58 10.46
N LEU A 141 11.05 17.26 10.24
CA LEU A 141 11.27 16.68 8.91
C LEU A 141 10.19 17.12 7.91
N LEU A 142 8.94 17.20 8.33
CA LEU A 142 7.83 17.67 7.49
C LEU A 142 8.06 19.12 7.05
N GLU A 143 8.46 20.00 7.96
CA GLU A 143 8.81 21.39 7.63
C GLU A 143 9.96 21.48 6.63
N ARG A 144 10.98 20.62 6.78
CA ARG A 144 12.08 20.54 5.83
C ARG A 144 11.61 20.02 4.46
N PHE A 145 10.84 18.93 4.45
CA PHE A 145 10.27 18.35 3.25
C PHE A 145 9.49 19.38 2.44
N LEU A 146 8.62 20.17 3.07
CA LEU A 146 7.82 21.17 2.37
C LEU A 146 8.68 22.18 1.59
N LYS A 147 9.86 22.55 2.11
CA LYS A 147 10.81 23.46 1.44
C LYS A 147 11.54 22.83 0.25
N VAL A 148 11.68 21.50 0.22
CA VAL A 148 12.45 20.77 -0.81
C VAL A 148 11.58 19.81 -1.64
N SER A 149 10.26 19.88 -1.49
CA SER A 149 9.31 19.05 -2.24
C SER A 149 9.47 19.26 -3.76
N GLY A 150 9.35 18.17 -4.53
CA GLY A 150 9.59 18.15 -5.96
C GLY A 150 11.08 18.06 -6.36
N THR A 151 11.98 17.77 -5.42
CA THR A 151 13.41 17.50 -5.67
C THR A 151 13.77 16.05 -5.30
N PRO A 152 14.94 15.52 -5.72
CA PRO A 152 15.37 14.18 -5.30
C PRO A 152 15.47 13.99 -3.78
N LEU A 153 15.81 15.06 -3.05
CA LEU A 153 15.75 15.02 -1.58
C LEU A 153 14.29 14.97 -1.10
N GLY A 154 13.39 15.73 -1.70
CA GLY A 154 11.95 15.67 -1.44
C GLY A 154 11.35 14.28 -1.65
N ASP A 155 11.77 13.54 -2.69
CA ASP A 155 11.38 12.15 -2.93
C ASP A 155 11.79 11.23 -1.78
N THR A 156 13.02 11.41 -1.29
CA THR A 156 13.56 10.63 -0.16
C THR A 156 12.85 10.98 1.16
N LEU A 157 12.64 12.27 1.42
CA LEU A 157 11.99 12.72 2.65
C LEU A 157 10.51 12.36 2.70
N SER A 158 9.80 12.44 1.57
CA SER A 158 8.41 11.98 1.50
C SER A 158 8.29 10.48 1.76
N LEU A 159 9.26 9.66 1.33
CA LEU A 159 9.28 8.22 1.65
C LEU A 159 9.43 8.01 3.16
N ALA A 160 10.40 8.68 3.78
CA ALA A 160 10.64 8.58 5.22
C ALA A 160 9.41 9.00 6.04
N LEU A 161 8.76 10.10 5.64
CA LEU A 161 7.54 10.60 6.25
C LEU A 161 6.36 9.62 6.09
N ALA A 162 6.14 9.09 4.89
CA ALA A 162 5.08 8.10 4.62
C ALA A 162 5.23 6.83 5.48
N MET A 163 6.47 6.40 5.73
CA MET A 163 6.77 5.21 6.53
C MET A 163 6.78 5.47 8.04
N SER A 164 6.79 6.74 8.47
CA SER A 164 6.97 7.11 9.87
C SER A 164 5.79 6.80 10.80
N GLY A 165 4.58 6.61 10.24
CA GLY A 165 3.36 6.38 11.02
C GLY A 165 3.12 4.95 11.47
N GLY A 166 4.00 4.00 11.13
CA GLY A 166 3.79 2.59 11.49
C GLY A 166 2.48 2.01 10.92
N GLY A 167 2.04 2.51 9.76
CA GLY A 167 0.76 2.14 9.15
C GLY A 167 -0.46 2.92 9.66
N GLN A 168 -0.27 3.87 10.58
CA GLN A 168 -1.32 4.79 11.01
C GLN A 168 -1.24 6.11 10.24
N GLU A 169 -2.42 6.69 9.97
CA GLU A 169 -2.51 8.03 9.39
C GLU A 169 -2.00 9.08 10.37
N ILE A 170 -1.14 9.97 9.88
CA ILE A 170 -0.64 11.14 10.62
C ILE A 170 -1.32 12.39 10.04
N PRO A 171 -2.19 13.08 10.81
CA PRO A 171 -2.99 14.19 10.29
C PRO A 171 -2.17 15.32 9.65
N GLU A 172 -1.01 15.65 10.20
CA GLU A 172 -0.14 16.72 9.69
C GLU A 172 0.47 16.36 8.34
N ILE A 173 0.86 15.09 8.15
CA ILE A 173 1.40 14.59 6.88
C ILE A 173 0.30 14.58 5.81
N LYS A 174 -0.91 14.13 6.16
CA LYS A 174 -2.06 14.17 5.26
C LYS A 174 -2.42 15.59 4.86
N ALA A 175 -2.46 16.52 5.81
CA ALA A 175 -2.74 17.93 5.53
C ALA A 175 -1.73 18.53 4.56
N ALA A 176 -0.44 18.25 4.75
CA ALA A 176 0.63 18.66 3.84
C ALA A 176 0.46 18.04 2.44
N ALA A 177 0.13 16.74 2.37
CA ALA A 177 -0.10 16.08 1.09
C ALA A 177 -1.32 16.67 0.35
N VAL A 178 -2.43 16.93 1.03
CA VAL A 178 -3.61 17.59 0.45
C VAL A 178 -3.28 18.98 -0.07
N GLN A 179 -2.44 19.75 0.63
CA GLN A 179 -1.98 21.05 0.15
C GLN A 179 -1.16 20.91 -1.14
N LEU A 180 -0.22 19.98 -1.19
CA LEU A 180 0.63 19.74 -2.36
C LEU A 180 -0.17 19.19 -3.55
N LEU A 181 -1.18 18.34 -3.33
CA LEU A 181 -2.10 17.92 -4.40
C LEU A 181 -2.82 19.12 -5.03
N ARG A 182 -3.34 20.01 -4.18
CA ARG A 182 -4.14 21.16 -4.61
C ARG A 182 -3.36 22.18 -5.42
N SER A 183 -2.15 22.54 -4.99
CA SER A 183 -1.42 23.70 -5.55
C SER A 183 0.04 23.43 -5.93
N GLY A 184 0.50 22.18 -5.87
CA GLY A 184 1.87 21.81 -6.21
C GLY A 184 2.10 21.62 -7.71
N THR A 185 3.38 21.64 -8.10
CA THR A 185 3.82 21.15 -9.42
C THR A 185 3.62 19.65 -9.56
N ALA A 186 3.75 19.08 -10.77
CA ALA A 186 3.66 17.63 -10.98
C ALA A 186 4.62 16.84 -10.07
N ALA A 187 5.85 17.32 -9.85
CA ALA A 187 6.82 16.69 -8.94
C ALA A 187 6.38 16.78 -7.47
N GLN A 188 5.80 17.91 -7.06
CA GLN A 188 5.26 18.07 -5.70
C GLN A 188 4.01 17.22 -5.48
N ARG A 189 3.13 17.11 -6.47
CA ARG A 189 1.96 16.23 -6.47
C ARG A 189 2.36 14.77 -6.40
N LEU A 190 3.45 14.38 -7.06
CA LEU A 190 4.01 13.04 -6.94
C LEU A 190 4.45 12.76 -5.50
N ASN A 191 5.18 13.67 -4.85
CA ASN A 191 5.50 13.53 -3.42
C ASN A 191 4.24 13.47 -2.54
N ALA A 192 3.20 14.23 -2.89
CA ALA A 192 1.92 14.21 -2.17
C ALA A 192 1.23 12.84 -2.25
N LEU A 193 1.17 12.24 -3.45
CA LEU A 193 0.61 10.89 -3.64
C LEU A 193 1.42 9.84 -2.89
N GLN A 194 2.74 9.99 -2.84
CA GLN A 194 3.61 9.12 -2.05
C GLN A 194 3.34 9.23 -0.54
N LEU A 195 3.11 10.45 -0.03
CA LEU A 195 2.71 10.66 1.37
C LEU A 195 1.34 10.03 1.68
N LEU A 196 0.39 10.12 0.74
CA LEU A 196 -0.96 9.57 0.91
C LEU A 196 -1.02 8.04 0.76
N GLY A 197 0.02 7.42 0.17
CA GLY A 197 -0.04 6.03 -0.30
C GLY A 197 -0.62 5.03 0.72
N GLN A 198 0.00 4.90 1.89
CA GLN A 198 -0.44 3.94 2.92
C GLN A 198 -1.61 4.45 3.79
N THR A 199 -2.08 5.68 3.57
CA THR A 199 -3.08 6.36 4.40
C THR A 199 -4.30 6.72 3.56
N ASN A 200 -5.30 5.83 3.52
CA ASN A 200 -6.65 6.03 2.96
C ASN A 200 -6.82 7.22 1.99
N GLY A 201 -6.16 7.14 0.83
CA GLY A 201 -6.33 8.09 -0.29
C GLY A 201 -7.74 8.08 -0.92
N THR A 202 -8.65 7.27 -0.37
CA THR A 202 -10.03 7.07 -0.81
C THR A 202 -11.02 8.03 -0.15
N GLU A 203 -10.58 8.94 0.72
CA GLU A 203 -11.47 9.99 1.21
C GLU A 203 -12.04 10.81 0.05
N PRO A 204 -13.36 11.14 0.03
CA PRO A 204 -13.99 11.77 -1.12
C PRO A 204 -13.28 13.03 -1.63
N GLY A 205 -12.79 13.88 -0.73
CA GLY A 205 -12.05 15.10 -1.10
C GLY A 205 -10.68 14.82 -1.72
N VAL A 206 -9.95 13.82 -1.21
CA VAL A 206 -8.65 13.39 -1.76
C VAL A 206 -8.86 12.69 -3.09
N ARG A 207 -9.83 11.76 -3.16
CA ARG A 207 -10.21 11.04 -4.38
C ARG A 207 -10.54 12.01 -5.51
N ALA A 208 -11.34 13.05 -5.26
CA ALA A 208 -11.66 14.05 -6.28
C ALA A 208 -10.41 14.72 -6.85
N MET A 209 -9.41 15.05 -6.03
CA MET A 209 -8.13 15.62 -6.50
C MET A 209 -7.30 14.61 -7.29
N VAL A 210 -7.24 13.35 -6.84
CA VAL A 210 -6.52 12.27 -7.55
C VAL A 210 -7.15 12.02 -8.92
N LEU A 211 -8.48 11.95 -9.00
CA LEU A 211 -9.19 11.77 -10.27
C LEU A 211 -9.02 12.97 -11.20
N ASP A 212 -8.97 14.20 -10.67
CA ASP A 212 -8.68 15.39 -11.46
C ASP A 212 -7.29 15.32 -12.10
N ILE A 213 -6.26 14.91 -11.34
CA ILE A 213 -4.90 14.66 -11.86
C ILE A 213 -4.93 13.62 -12.99
N LEU A 214 -5.64 12.51 -12.80
CA LEU A 214 -5.72 11.44 -13.82
C LEU A 214 -6.42 11.89 -15.11
N ARG A 215 -7.42 12.78 -15.02
CA ARG A 215 -8.15 13.28 -16.19
C ARG A 215 -7.34 14.29 -17.00
N HIS A 216 -6.52 15.11 -16.33
CA HIS A 216 -5.91 16.28 -16.97
C HIS A 216 -4.39 16.17 -17.18
N GLU A 217 -3.69 15.33 -16.42
CA GLU A 217 -2.22 15.30 -16.39
C GLU A 217 -1.61 13.94 -16.72
N SER A 218 -2.44 12.89 -16.87
CA SER A 218 -1.99 11.52 -17.04
C SER A 218 -1.07 11.31 -18.25
N ASN A 219 -1.42 11.89 -19.40
CA ASN A 219 -0.62 11.78 -20.63
C ASN A 219 0.69 12.56 -20.57
N ALA A 220 0.74 13.67 -19.82
CA ALA A 220 1.94 14.50 -19.71
C ALA A 220 2.94 13.96 -18.68
N ASN A 221 2.46 13.21 -17.67
CA ASN A 221 3.27 12.74 -16.56
C ASN A 221 2.91 11.28 -16.20
N PRO A 222 3.45 10.28 -16.92
CA PRO A 222 3.18 8.87 -16.65
C PRO A 222 3.45 8.46 -15.19
N GLN A 223 4.54 8.96 -14.60
CA GLN A 223 4.88 8.68 -13.20
C GLN A 223 3.83 9.21 -12.22
N LEU A 224 3.28 10.39 -12.49
CA LEU A 224 2.21 10.97 -11.69
C LEU A 224 0.92 10.15 -11.83
N ALA A 225 0.59 9.71 -13.06
CA ALA A 225 -0.56 8.86 -13.33
C ALA A 225 -0.48 7.52 -12.58
N MET A 226 0.67 6.86 -12.65
CA MET A 226 0.91 5.60 -11.93
C MET A 226 0.79 5.78 -10.41
N ALA A 227 1.39 6.83 -9.85
CA ALA A 227 1.28 7.12 -8.43
C ALA A 227 -0.16 7.42 -8.01
N ALA A 228 -0.93 8.12 -8.86
CA ALA A 228 -2.34 8.41 -8.61
C ALA A 228 -3.18 7.13 -8.64
N MET A 229 -2.97 6.25 -9.61
CA MET A 229 -3.65 4.95 -9.67
C MET A 229 -3.30 4.05 -8.50
N ALA A 230 -2.05 4.08 -8.03
CA ALA A 230 -1.62 3.29 -6.89
C ALA A 230 -2.41 3.61 -5.61
N THR A 231 -2.98 4.82 -5.48
CA THR A 231 -3.85 5.17 -4.33
C THR A 231 -5.15 4.37 -4.29
N PHE A 232 -5.60 3.80 -5.42
CA PHE A 232 -6.78 2.94 -5.50
C PHE A 232 -6.48 1.47 -5.23
N SER A 233 -5.25 1.12 -4.85
CA SER A 233 -4.84 -0.28 -4.69
C SER A 233 -5.40 -0.97 -3.42
N GLN A 234 -6.02 -0.21 -2.51
CA GLN A 234 -6.55 -0.77 -1.27
C GLN A 234 -7.94 -1.36 -1.45
N LYS A 235 -8.15 -2.54 -0.86
CA LYS A 235 -9.41 -3.26 -0.85
C LYS A 235 -10.26 -2.79 0.32
N GLY A 236 -11.43 -2.22 0.02
CA GLY A 236 -12.47 -1.86 0.99
C GLY A 236 -13.85 -1.99 0.35
N VAL A 237 -14.91 -1.89 1.16
CA VAL A 237 -16.28 -1.82 0.63
C VAL A 237 -16.45 -0.47 -0.05
N VAL A 238 -16.38 -0.46 -1.38
CA VAL A 238 -16.60 0.72 -2.21
C VAL A 238 -18.08 0.91 -2.48
N SER A 239 -18.55 2.17 -2.43
CA SER A 239 -19.93 2.46 -2.83
C SER A 239 -20.07 2.34 -4.35
N GLN A 240 -21.28 2.06 -4.85
CA GLN A 240 -21.54 2.02 -6.30
C GLN A 240 -21.16 3.34 -6.98
N GLY A 241 -21.43 4.48 -6.34
CA GLY A 241 -21.08 5.80 -6.88
C GLY A 241 -19.57 6.00 -7.01
N GLU A 242 -18.80 5.58 -5.99
CA GLU A 242 -17.34 5.61 -6.03
C GLU A 242 -16.78 4.70 -7.11
N TYR A 243 -17.30 3.47 -7.24
CA TYR A 243 -16.90 2.55 -8.30
C TYR A 243 -17.08 3.19 -9.68
N GLN A 244 -18.25 3.78 -9.96
CA GLN A 244 -18.52 4.42 -11.24
C GLN A 244 -17.59 5.63 -11.50
N GLU A 245 -17.33 6.44 -10.47
CA GLU A 245 -16.47 7.62 -10.56
C GLU A 245 -15.02 7.25 -10.89
N VAL A 246 -14.48 6.24 -10.19
CA VAL A 246 -13.12 5.74 -10.38
C VAL A 246 -13.01 5.02 -11.72
N MET A 247 -13.90 4.07 -12.02
CA MET A 247 -13.85 3.31 -13.29
C MET A 247 -14.01 4.21 -14.51
N GLY A 248 -14.88 5.23 -14.45
CA GLY A 248 -15.04 6.23 -15.52
C GLY A 248 -13.77 7.04 -15.80
N THR A 249 -12.83 7.09 -14.86
CA THR A 249 -11.54 7.78 -15.02
C THR A 249 -10.40 6.82 -15.36
N ILE A 250 -10.43 5.60 -14.81
CA ILE A 250 -9.37 4.59 -14.98
C ILE A 250 -9.47 3.89 -16.33
N VAL A 251 -10.66 3.46 -16.76
CA VAL A 251 -10.84 2.68 -18.00
C VAL A 251 -10.30 3.40 -19.25
N PRO A 252 -10.50 4.74 -19.43
CA PRO A 252 -9.88 5.45 -20.56
C PRO A 252 -8.35 5.34 -20.61
N LEU A 253 -7.66 5.19 -19.46
CA LEU A 253 -6.20 5.09 -19.39
C LEU A 253 -5.65 3.75 -19.92
N LEU A 254 -6.51 2.76 -20.18
CA LEU A 254 -6.13 1.55 -20.93
C LEU A 254 -5.70 1.86 -22.38
N HIS A 255 -5.95 3.07 -22.88
CA HIS A 255 -5.54 3.52 -24.20
C HIS A 255 -4.40 4.55 -24.16
N SER A 256 -3.72 4.69 -23.01
CA SER A 256 -2.54 5.54 -22.88
C SER A 256 -1.42 5.09 -23.82
N GLU A 257 -0.67 6.05 -24.38
CA GLU A 257 0.55 5.77 -25.17
C GLU A 257 1.62 5.08 -24.32
N ASP A 258 1.72 5.45 -23.04
CA ASP A 258 2.66 4.85 -22.09
C ASP A 258 2.16 3.47 -21.60
N PRO A 259 2.90 2.38 -21.83
CA PRO A 259 2.50 1.03 -21.44
C PRO A 259 2.42 0.82 -19.92
N GLN A 260 3.21 1.55 -19.13
CA GLN A 260 3.17 1.45 -17.67
C GLN A 260 1.90 2.09 -17.10
N VAL A 261 1.38 3.14 -17.76
CA VAL A 261 0.06 3.71 -17.45
C VAL A 261 -1.05 2.72 -17.79
N ARG A 262 -1.00 2.09 -18.97
CA ARG A 262 -1.98 1.04 -19.36
C ARG A 262 -1.97 -0.11 -18.35
N GLN A 263 -0.78 -0.61 -18.00
CA GLN A 263 -0.63 -1.68 -17.02
C GLN A 263 -1.18 -1.30 -15.64
N SER A 264 -0.90 -0.07 -15.17
CA SER A 264 -1.42 0.42 -13.88
C SER A 264 -2.93 0.57 -13.88
N SER A 265 -3.52 1.04 -14.98
CA SER A 265 -4.98 1.11 -15.14
C SER A 265 -5.61 -0.27 -15.10
N LEU A 266 -5.05 -1.23 -15.84
CA LEU A 266 -5.49 -2.62 -15.85
C LEU A 266 -5.37 -3.27 -14.46
N GLN A 267 -4.35 -2.89 -13.69
CA GLN A 267 -4.16 -3.39 -12.32
C GLN A 267 -5.28 -2.90 -11.39
N VAL A 268 -5.65 -1.62 -11.45
CA VAL A 268 -6.78 -1.08 -10.68
C VAL A 268 -8.09 -1.77 -11.12
N LEU A 269 -8.31 -1.92 -12.42
CA LEU A 269 -9.49 -2.62 -12.95
C LEU A 269 -9.55 -4.08 -12.48
N SER A 270 -8.42 -4.81 -12.52
CA SER A 270 -8.32 -6.20 -12.02
C SER A 270 -8.69 -6.30 -10.53
N GLN A 271 -8.26 -5.35 -9.71
CA GLN A 271 -8.54 -5.36 -8.28
C GLN A 271 -10.00 -5.03 -7.94
N TRP A 272 -10.63 -4.12 -8.69
CA TRP A 272 -11.97 -3.62 -8.42
C TRP A 272 -13.06 -4.39 -9.17
N ALA A 273 -12.75 -4.87 -10.37
CA ALA A 273 -13.69 -5.46 -11.32
C ALA A 273 -13.20 -6.80 -11.89
N GLY A 274 -12.14 -7.41 -11.34
CA GLY A 274 -11.58 -8.67 -11.85
C GLY A 274 -12.53 -9.86 -11.83
N ARG A 275 -13.68 -9.77 -11.14
CA ARG A 275 -14.76 -10.76 -11.15
C ARG A 275 -16.05 -10.27 -11.81
N ASP A 276 -16.07 -9.02 -12.25
CA ASP A 276 -17.21 -8.43 -12.94
C ASP A 276 -17.27 -8.98 -14.38
N GLN A 277 -18.36 -9.66 -14.71
CA GLN A 277 -18.55 -10.21 -16.06
C GLN A 277 -18.60 -9.11 -17.14
N ALA A 278 -18.99 -7.88 -16.77
CA ALA A 278 -18.96 -6.74 -17.69
C ALA A 278 -17.52 -6.35 -18.09
N ALA A 279 -16.52 -6.66 -17.26
CA ALA A 279 -15.12 -6.35 -17.52
C ALA A 279 -14.40 -7.42 -18.36
N LEU A 280 -15.03 -8.58 -18.62
CA LEU A 280 -14.43 -9.68 -19.37
C LEU A 280 -13.89 -9.23 -20.72
N GLN A 281 -14.70 -8.49 -21.50
CA GLN A 281 -14.30 -8.02 -22.82
C GLN A 281 -13.06 -7.11 -22.76
N THR A 282 -13.00 -6.22 -21.76
CA THR A 282 -11.86 -5.33 -21.54
C THR A 282 -10.58 -6.12 -21.22
N PHE A 283 -10.68 -7.16 -20.38
CA PHE A 283 -9.52 -8.03 -20.12
C PHE A 283 -9.10 -8.83 -21.35
N THR A 284 -10.05 -9.35 -22.13
CA THR A 284 -9.77 -10.06 -23.39
C THR A 284 -9.13 -9.15 -24.45
N GLU A 285 -9.52 -7.89 -24.53
CA GLU A 285 -8.87 -6.92 -25.41
C GLU A 285 -7.42 -6.66 -24.97
N ALA A 286 -7.19 -6.50 -23.66
CA ALA A 286 -5.86 -6.26 -23.10
C ALA A 286 -4.88 -7.44 -23.30
N THR A 287 -5.35 -8.67 -23.58
CA THR A 287 -4.45 -9.78 -23.96
C THR A 287 -3.84 -9.59 -25.35
N HIS A 288 -4.26 -8.59 -26.12
CA HIS A 288 -3.74 -8.25 -27.43
C HIS A 288 -2.91 -6.95 -27.44
N ASP A 289 -2.61 -6.39 -26.25
CA ASP A 289 -1.79 -5.19 -26.12
C ASP A 289 -0.38 -5.40 -26.71
N ALA A 290 0.24 -4.34 -27.22
CA ALA A 290 1.60 -4.38 -27.74
C ALA A 290 2.64 -4.71 -26.65
N ASP A 291 2.40 -4.26 -25.42
CA ASP A 291 3.29 -4.46 -24.29
C ASP A 291 3.04 -5.83 -23.60
N PRO A 292 4.07 -6.67 -23.43
CA PRO A 292 3.92 -7.99 -22.83
C PRO A 292 3.56 -7.95 -21.34
N GLY A 293 3.88 -6.87 -20.62
CA GLY A 293 3.48 -6.68 -19.23
C GLY A 293 1.97 -6.49 -19.10
N VAL A 294 1.37 -5.69 -19.99
CA VAL A 294 -0.09 -5.53 -20.08
C VAL A 294 -0.76 -6.86 -20.42
N ARG A 295 -0.27 -7.57 -21.45
CA ARG A 295 -0.82 -8.90 -21.83
C ARG A 295 -0.75 -9.91 -20.68
N SER A 296 0.38 -10.00 -19.99
CA SER A 296 0.60 -10.92 -18.87
C SER A 296 -0.36 -10.64 -17.72
N LEU A 297 -0.58 -9.36 -17.38
CA LEU A 297 -1.54 -8.97 -16.36
C LEU A 297 -2.98 -9.32 -16.76
N ALA A 298 -3.37 -9.06 -18.00
CA ALA A 298 -4.70 -9.42 -18.51
C ALA A 298 -4.96 -10.93 -18.41
N ILE A 299 -4.02 -11.75 -18.86
CA ILE A 299 -4.08 -13.22 -18.78
C ILE A 299 -4.19 -13.70 -17.33
N THR A 300 -3.38 -13.12 -16.44
CA THR A 300 -3.44 -13.43 -15.01
C THR A 300 -4.82 -13.13 -14.42
N THR A 301 -5.40 -11.98 -14.76
CA THR A 301 -6.75 -11.60 -14.32
C THR A 301 -7.81 -12.53 -14.88
N LEU A 302 -7.75 -12.92 -16.16
CA LEU A 302 -8.70 -13.88 -16.75
C LEU A 302 -8.64 -15.25 -16.05
N GLY A 303 -7.44 -15.72 -15.67
CA GLY A 303 -7.26 -16.97 -14.94
C GLY A 303 -7.79 -16.94 -13.50
N GLN A 304 -7.64 -15.81 -12.80
CA GLN A 304 -7.99 -15.68 -11.38
C GLN A 304 -9.37 -15.05 -11.13
N GLY A 305 -9.97 -14.47 -12.17
CA GLY A 305 -11.19 -13.67 -12.10
C GLY A 305 -12.49 -14.46 -11.94
N GLY A 306 -12.43 -15.80 -11.91
CA GLY A 306 -13.63 -16.64 -11.79
C GLY A 306 -14.53 -16.59 -13.03
N PHE A 307 -13.99 -16.17 -14.19
CA PHE A 307 -14.67 -16.27 -15.47
C PHE A 307 -14.86 -17.73 -15.87
N ALA A 308 -15.93 -18.03 -16.62
CA ALA A 308 -16.15 -19.39 -17.12
C ALA A 308 -15.04 -19.77 -18.10
N TYR A 309 -14.51 -21.00 -17.99
CA TYR A 309 -13.43 -21.48 -18.85
C TYR A 309 -13.72 -21.27 -20.34
N ASN A 310 -14.92 -21.62 -20.79
CA ASN A 310 -15.34 -21.47 -22.18
C ASN A 310 -15.22 -20.03 -22.71
N SER A 311 -15.34 -19.03 -21.83
CA SER A 311 -15.25 -17.61 -22.20
C SER A 311 -13.82 -17.12 -22.37
N VAL A 312 -12.83 -17.80 -21.77
CA VAL A 312 -11.42 -17.40 -21.79
C VAL A 312 -10.51 -18.41 -22.50
N ARG A 313 -11.04 -19.61 -22.79
CA ARG A 313 -10.31 -20.76 -23.35
C ARG A 313 -9.47 -20.38 -24.56
N ASP A 314 -10.10 -19.84 -25.60
CA ASP A 314 -9.43 -19.61 -26.87
C ASP A 314 -8.36 -18.52 -26.75
N THR A 315 -8.60 -17.51 -25.90
CA THR A 315 -7.60 -16.49 -25.55
C THR A 315 -6.38 -17.10 -24.88
N LEU A 316 -6.57 -17.95 -23.86
CA LEU A 316 -5.47 -18.62 -23.15
C LEU A 316 -4.70 -19.58 -24.07
N LEU A 317 -5.40 -20.41 -24.86
CA LEU A 317 -4.74 -21.35 -25.77
C LEU A 317 -3.95 -20.63 -26.87
N SER A 318 -4.51 -19.53 -27.42
CA SER A 318 -3.82 -18.73 -28.43
C SER A 318 -2.52 -18.12 -27.89
N ALA A 319 -2.53 -17.59 -26.66
CA ALA A 319 -1.33 -17.07 -26.01
C ALA A 319 -0.26 -18.16 -25.78
N LEU A 320 -0.68 -19.37 -25.40
CA LEU A 320 0.24 -20.49 -25.16
C LEU A 320 0.87 -21.04 -26.45
N GLN A 321 0.10 -21.04 -27.54
CA GLN A 321 0.51 -21.55 -28.85
C GLN A 321 1.29 -20.54 -29.69
N ASN A 322 1.22 -19.25 -29.37
CA ASN A 322 1.97 -18.22 -30.09
C ASN A 322 3.49 -18.43 -29.90
N PRO A 323 4.24 -18.76 -30.97
CA PRO A 323 5.67 -19.03 -30.87
C PRO A 323 6.44 -17.78 -30.43
N ASP A 324 6.03 -16.60 -30.88
CA ASP A 324 6.69 -15.31 -30.66
C ASP A 324 6.25 -14.61 -29.35
N GLU A 325 5.36 -15.24 -28.59
CA GLU A 325 4.88 -14.66 -27.33
C GLU A 325 5.98 -14.61 -26.26
N ALA A 326 5.96 -13.53 -25.49
CA ALA A 326 6.93 -13.26 -24.44
C ALA A 326 6.87 -14.34 -23.34
N PRO A 327 8.03 -14.74 -22.77
CA PRO A 327 8.07 -15.76 -21.73
C PRO A 327 7.17 -15.46 -20.51
N ILE A 328 7.05 -14.18 -20.13
CA ILE A 328 6.20 -13.76 -19.01
C ILE A 328 4.70 -13.96 -19.26
N VAL A 329 4.26 -13.87 -20.52
CA VAL A 329 2.85 -14.09 -20.90
C VAL A 329 2.60 -15.59 -20.97
N LYS A 330 3.54 -16.38 -21.51
CA LYS A 330 3.45 -17.86 -21.52
C LYS A 330 3.38 -18.42 -20.10
N ALA A 331 4.22 -17.93 -19.18
CA ALA A 331 4.18 -18.31 -17.77
C ALA A 331 2.83 -17.96 -17.11
N ALA A 332 2.32 -16.74 -17.30
CA ALA A 332 1.01 -16.35 -16.79
C ALA A 332 -0.12 -17.22 -17.38
N THR A 333 -0.02 -17.58 -18.66
CA THR A 333 -0.99 -18.44 -19.35
C THR A 333 -1.00 -19.85 -18.79
N GLN A 334 0.19 -20.44 -18.53
CA GLN A 334 0.30 -21.74 -17.87
C GLN A 334 -0.38 -21.72 -16.50
N GLN A 335 -0.05 -20.73 -15.66
CA GLN A 335 -0.65 -20.57 -14.34
C GLN A 335 -2.17 -20.37 -14.39
N ALA A 336 -2.67 -19.61 -15.37
CA ALA A 336 -4.10 -19.43 -15.58
C ALA A 336 -4.80 -20.76 -15.94
N LEU A 337 -4.20 -21.56 -16.82
CA LEU A 337 -4.76 -22.84 -17.26
C LEU A 337 -4.80 -23.90 -16.16
N GLU A 338 -3.87 -23.87 -15.20
CA GLU A 338 -3.91 -24.75 -14.01
C GLU A 338 -5.18 -24.58 -13.17
N GLY A 339 -5.81 -23.41 -13.23
CA GLY A 339 -7.06 -23.11 -12.53
C GLY A 339 -8.33 -23.65 -13.21
N PHE A 340 -8.23 -24.23 -14.41
CA PHE A 340 -9.39 -24.64 -15.20
C PHE A 340 -9.44 -26.15 -15.47
N PRO A 341 -10.66 -26.72 -15.60
CA PRO A 341 -10.84 -28.08 -16.07
C PRO A 341 -10.62 -28.13 -17.59
N LEU A 342 -9.36 -28.36 -18.00
CA LEU A 342 -8.97 -28.41 -19.41
C LEU A 342 -9.66 -29.58 -20.14
N ASP A 343 -10.18 -29.31 -21.34
CA ASP A 343 -10.60 -30.38 -22.25
C ASP A 343 -9.41 -31.13 -22.85
N GLU A 344 -9.69 -32.25 -23.53
CA GLU A 344 -8.66 -33.13 -24.10
C GLU A 344 -7.71 -32.39 -25.05
N GLN A 345 -8.23 -31.47 -25.87
CA GLN A 345 -7.43 -30.70 -26.81
C GLN A 345 -6.53 -29.70 -26.07
N ALA A 346 -7.10 -28.95 -25.12
CA ALA A 346 -6.37 -27.98 -24.30
C ALA A 346 -5.28 -28.67 -23.47
N LEU A 347 -5.57 -29.85 -22.92
CA LEU A 347 -4.61 -30.65 -22.18
C LEU A 347 -3.45 -31.12 -23.07
N ALA A 348 -3.72 -31.57 -24.29
CA ALA A 348 -2.68 -31.96 -25.24
C ALA A 348 -1.75 -30.79 -25.59
N ILE A 349 -2.32 -29.59 -25.82
CA ILE A 349 -1.55 -28.36 -26.09
C ILE A 349 -0.69 -28.00 -24.86
N TYR A 350 -1.28 -28.01 -23.67
CA TYR A 350 -0.59 -27.71 -22.42
C TYR A 350 0.57 -28.68 -22.17
N GLN A 351 0.34 -29.99 -22.32
CA GLN A 351 1.35 -31.04 -22.16
C GLN A 351 2.50 -30.90 -23.17
N ALA A 352 2.19 -30.62 -24.44
CA ALA A 352 3.21 -30.36 -25.46
C ALA A 352 4.07 -29.14 -25.12
N HIS A 353 3.46 -28.10 -24.55
CA HIS A 353 4.16 -26.89 -24.14
C HIS A 353 5.12 -27.12 -22.98
N ILE A 354 4.68 -27.79 -21.90
CA ILE A 354 5.52 -28.07 -20.71
C ILE A 354 6.60 -29.13 -20.98
N SER A 355 6.38 -30.03 -21.95
CA SER A 355 7.37 -31.06 -22.31
C SER A 355 8.53 -30.51 -23.16
N ASN A 356 8.41 -29.28 -23.67
CA ASN A 356 9.47 -28.65 -24.45
C ASN A 356 10.60 -28.18 -23.52
N PRO A 357 11.84 -28.70 -23.65
CA PRO A 357 12.97 -28.35 -22.77
C PRO A 357 13.30 -26.86 -22.74
N MET A 358 13.04 -26.15 -23.84
CA MET A 358 13.24 -24.69 -23.93
C MET A 358 12.29 -23.91 -23.00
N ASN A 359 11.13 -24.48 -22.65
CA ASN A 359 10.13 -23.87 -21.78
C ASN A 359 10.30 -24.26 -20.30
N GLN A 360 11.17 -25.22 -19.98
CA GLN A 360 11.45 -25.67 -18.61
C GLN A 360 12.54 -24.83 -17.91
N GLN A 361 13.38 -24.13 -18.68
CA GLN A 361 14.45 -23.28 -18.13
C GLN A 361 13.93 -22.01 -17.45
N THR A 362 12.69 -21.59 -17.72
CA THR A 362 12.04 -20.44 -17.08
C THR A 362 11.41 -20.74 -15.72
N GLN A 363 11.32 -22.01 -15.29
CA GLN A 363 10.81 -22.38 -13.96
C GLN A 363 11.90 -22.39 -12.86
N VAL A 364 13.18 -22.36 -13.22
CA VAL A 364 14.29 -22.46 -12.25
C VAL A 364 14.91 -21.08 -12.03
N GLY A 365 14.26 -20.23 -11.24
CA GLY A 365 14.90 -18.95 -10.88
C GLY A 365 14.03 -17.86 -10.27
N PHE A 366 13.24 -18.16 -9.23
CA PHE A 366 12.82 -17.15 -8.26
C PHE A 366 12.69 -17.82 -6.87
N ASN A 367 13.78 -17.77 -6.11
CA ASN A 367 13.80 -17.97 -4.65
C ASN A 367 14.03 -16.64 -3.97
#